data_AF-A0A818QFI6-F1
#
_entry.id   AF-A0A818QFI6-F1
#
_cell.length_a   1.000
_cell.length_b   1.000
_cell.length_c   1.000
_cell.angle_alpha   90.00
_cell.angle_beta   90.00
_cell.angle_gamma   90.00
#
_symmetry.space_group_name_H-M   'P 1'
#
loop_
_entity.id
_entity.type
_entity.pdbx_description
1 polymer ?
#
loop_
_entity_poly.entity_id
_entity_poly.type
_entity_poly.pdbx_seq_one_letter_code
_entity_poly.pdbx_strand_id
1 'polypeptide(L)'
;MQNDVSHLPYKLIFHKTHGDDCEYTTDEGILDLKAFGYKNRPKYVDVRDSISTNFITYSFNGCFAYSTKDACQNAAACITDEISKKDRLIARQEGRSFTHTQGVSTIIYTDGAGIKVQVFLLCSTSESMQAQRADDNNY
;
A
#
# COMPACT_ATOMS: atom_id res chain seq x y z
N MET A 1 8.19 -56.70 0.86
CA MET A 1 7.91 -55.71 -0.20
C MET A 1 7.38 -54.47 0.49
N GLN A 2 8.21 -53.42 0.50
CA GLN A 2 7.90 -52.09 1.01
C GLN A 2 6.75 -51.46 0.22
N ASN A 3 5.84 -50.79 0.92
CA ASN A 3 5.12 -49.65 0.37
C ASN A 3 5.40 -48.45 1.28
N ASP A 4 6.38 -47.70 0.81
CA ASP A 4 6.78 -46.36 1.22
C ASP A 4 5.62 -45.40 0.93
N VAL A 5 5.08 -44.76 1.97
CA VAL A 5 4.10 -43.69 1.81
C VAL A 5 4.86 -42.38 1.89
N SER A 6 5.39 -42.00 0.73
CA SER A 6 5.45 -40.65 0.19
C SER A 6 5.47 -39.52 1.23
N HIS A 7 6.68 -39.04 1.51
CA HIS A 7 6.95 -37.70 1.99
C HIS A 7 6.08 -36.67 1.28
N LEU A 8 5.14 -36.09 2.01
CA LEU A 8 4.34 -34.98 1.51
C LEU A 8 5.25 -33.74 1.40
N PRO A 9 5.36 -33.09 0.22
CA PRO A 9 6.26 -31.97 -0.02
C PRO A 9 5.69 -30.64 0.47
N TYR A 10 4.83 -30.64 1.48
CA TYR A 10 4.27 -29.39 1.98
C TYR A 10 5.11 -28.84 3.14
N LYS A 11 5.59 -27.61 2.96
CA LYS A 11 5.98 -26.76 4.07
C LYS A 11 4.75 -25.92 4.42
N LEU A 12 3.96 -26.38 5.41
CA LEU A 12 2.90 -25.57 6.00
C LEU A 12 3.57 -24.48 6.84
N ILE A 13 3.67 -23.26 6.28
CA ILE A 13 4.11 -22.10 7.05
C ILE A 13 2.88 -21.25 7.38
N PHE A 14 2.40 -21.37 8.60
CA PHE A 14 1.40 -20.47 9.15
C PHE A 14 2.10 -19.20 9.64
N HIS A 15 2.20 -18.18 8.78
CA HIS A 15 2.53 -16.83 9.25
C HIS A 15 1.25 -16.16 9.78
N LYS A 16 0.91 -16.44 11.04
CA LYS A 16 0.15 -15.45 11.81
C LYS A 16 1.17 -14.46 12.37
N THR A 17 1.70 -13.60 11.51
CA THR A 17 2.46 -12.44 12.01
C THR A 17 1.46 -11.47 12.59
N HIS A 18 1.24 -11.63 13.90
CA HIS A 18 0.88 -10.51 14.78
C HIS A 18 2.12 -9.62 14.98
N GLY A 19 2.89 -9.38 13.92
CA GLY A 19 3.92 -8.34 13.87
C GLY A 19 3.19 -7.04 13.58
N ASP A 20 3.74 -5.92 14.03
CA ASP A 20 3.24 -4.59 13.67
C ASP A 20 2.80 -4.59 12.19
N ASP A 21 1.61 -4.07 11.91
CA ASP A 21 0.77 -4.21 10.71
C ASP A 21 1.38 -3.83 9.33
N CYS A 22 2.70 -3.77 9.21
CA CYS A 22 3.45 -3.13 8.15
C CYS A 22 4.67 -3.91 7.65
N GLU A 23 4.90 -5.12 8.15
CA GLU A 23 6.01 -5.96 7.68
C GLU A 23 5.49 -7.10 6.80
N TYR A 24 6.12 -7.30 5.65
CA TYR A 24 5.80 -8.38 4.71
C TYR A 24 7.03 -9.24 4.46
N THR A 25 6.89 -10.56 4.62
CA THR A 25 7.94 -11.52 4.31
C THR A 25 7.77 -12.02 2.87
N THR A 26 8.81 -11.89 2.07
CA THR A 26 8.94 -12.48 0.73
C THR A 26 10.04 -13.54 0.74
N ASP A 27 10.23 -14.23 -0.38
CA ASP A 27 11.39 -15.07 -0.66
C ASP A 27 12.71 -14.27 -0.76
N GLU A 28 12.63 -12.98 -1.03
CA GLU A 28 13.78 -12.06 -1.14
C GLU A 28 14.14 -11.38 0.20
N GLY A 29 13.26 -11.41 1.20
CA GLY A 29 13.55 -10.86 2.52
C GLY A 29 12.32 -10.32 3.27
N ILE A 30 12.55 -9.34 4.14
CA ILE A 30 11.48 -8.64 4.87
C ILE A 30 11.37 -7.22 4.32
N LEU A 31 10.18 -6.88 3.89
CA LEU A 31 9.78 -5.53 3.50
C LEU A 31 9.12 -4.85 4.70
N ASP A 32 9.81 -3.88 5.30
CA ASP A 32 9.28 -3.05 6.39
C ASP A 32 8.69 -1.74 5.85
N LEU A 33 7.38 -1.58 5.99
CA LEU A 33 6.65 -0.41 5.56
C LEU A 33 6.42 0.63 6.66
N LYS A 34 7.01 0.48 7.85
CA LYS A 34 6.91 1.49 8.92
C LYS A 34 7.34 2.87 8.43
N ALA A 35 8.36 2.92 7.56
CA ALA A 35 8.80 4.16 6.93
C ALA A 35 7.76 4.76 5.97
N PHE A 36 6.83 3.97 5.43
CA PHE A 36 5.77 4.38 4.50
C PHE A 36 4.48 4.86 5.18
N GLY A 37 4.49 5.04 6.51
CA GLY A 37 3.33 5.57 7.22
C GLY A 37 3.63 6.37 8.47
N TYR A 38 2.64 7.12 8.92
CA TYR A 38 2.63 7.77 10.24
C TYR A 38 1.46 7.27 11.08
N LYS A 39 1.67 7.08 12.39
CA LYS A 39 0.56 6.69 13.27
C LYS A 39 -0.48 7.82 13.34
N ASN A 40 -1.75 7.44 13.23
CA ASN A 40 -2.93 8.32 13.41
C ASN A 40 -3.06 9.51 12.44
N ARG A 41 -2.27 9.58 11.37
CA ARG A 41 -2.37 10.63 10.35
C ARG A 41 -1.84 10.15 9.00
N PRO A 42 -2.37 10.63 7.87
CA PRO A 42 -1.84 10.30 6.56
C PRO A 42 -0.37 10.75 6.45
N LYS A 43 0.44 9.95 5.74
CA LYS A 43 1.84 10.31 5.43
C LYS A 43 1.89 11.22 4.21
N TYR A 44 1.10 10.90 3.21
CA TYR A 44 0.94 11.68 1.98
C TYR A 44 -0.40 12.39 2.10
N VAL A 45 -0.38 13.72 2.05
CA VAL A 45 -1.56 14.56 2.30
C VAL A 45 -1.75 15.46 1.09
N ASP A 46 -3.01 15.62 0.69
CA ASP A 46 -3.42 16.50 -0.39
C ASP A 46 -2.65 16.30 -1.72
N VAL A 47 -2.30 15.06 -2.03
CA VAL A 47 -1.65 14.70 -3.30
C VAL A 47 -2.65 14.91 -4.42
N ARG A 48 -2.27 15.61 -5.48
CA ARG A 48 -3.10 15.80 -6.67
C ARG A 48 -2.73 14.79 -7.73
N ASP A 49 -3.74 14.23 -8.39
CA ASP A 49 -3.51 13.49 -9.64
C ASP A 49 -3.16 14.47 -10.75
N SER A 50 -2.08 14.18 -11.49
CA SER A 50 -1.65 14.93 -12.68
C SER A 50 -2.68 14.95 -13.81
N ILE A 51 -3.64 14.02 -13.81
CA ILE A 51 -4.60 13.81 -14.90
C ILE A 51 -5.98 14.42 -14.57
N SER A 52 -6.34 14.53 -13.29
CA SER A 52 -7.68 14.95 -12.88
C SER A 52 -7.83 16.48 -12.87
N THR A 53 -9.02 16.97 -13.24
CA THR A 53 -9.40 18.38 -13.21
C THR A 53 -9.47 18.91 -11.76
N ASN A 54 -8.34 19.44 -11.28
CA ASN A 54 -8.09 20.47 -10.26
C ASN A 54 -8.80 20.46 -8.89
N PHE A 55 -9.73 19.55 -8.57
CA PHE A 55 -10.52 19.67 -7.34
C PHE A 55 -10.60 18.40 -6.50
N ILE A 56 -9.83 17.37 -6.81
CA ILE A 56 -9.73 16.16 -5.97
C ILE A 56 -8.30 16.02 -5.47
N THR A 57 -8.15 15.90 -4.16
CA THR A 57 -6.88 15.50 -3.53
C THR A 57 -6.99 14.14 -2.88
N TYR A 58 -5.85 13.50 -2.70
CA TYR A 58 -5.70 12.17 -2.12
C TYR A 58 -4.83 12.26 -0.88
N SER A 59 -5.31 11.67 0.21
CA SER A 59 -4.54 11.44 1.42
C SER A 59 -4.32 9.94 1.61
N PHE A 60 -3.07 9.52 1.82
CA PHE A 60 -2.67 8.12 1.88
C PHE A 60 -1.71 7.81 3.03
N ASN A 61 -1.88 6.61 3.59
CA ASN A 61 -1.01 6.03 4.61
C ASN A 61 -0.85 4.54 4.32
N GLY A 62 0.37 4.09 4.00
CA GLY A 62 0.58 2.70 3.60
C GLY A 62 0.58 1.70 4.76
N CYS A 63 0.98 2.16 5.94
CA CYS A 63 1.28 1.25 7.04
C CYS A 63 0.27 1.34 8.19
N PHE A 64 -0.11 2.56 8.58
CA PHE A 64 -1.01 2.75 9.72
C PHE A 64 -2.37 3.24 9.25
N ALA A 65 -3.42 2.74 9.89
CA ALA A 65 -4.75 3.33 9.73
C ALA A 65 -4.74 4.77 10.25
N TYR A 66 -5.51 5.64 9.60
CA TYR A 66 -5.84 6.96 10.13
C TYR A 66 -7.34 7.19 10.05
N SER A 67 -7.83 8.14 10.84
CA SER A 67 -9.21 8.57 10.76
C SER A 67 -9.32 10.08 10.54
N THR A 68 -10.24 10.50 9.68
CA THR A 68 -10.71 11.90 9.65
C THR A 68 -11.98 12.03 10.47
N LYS A 69 -12.40 13.27 10.73
CA LYS A 69 -13.53 13.54 11.61
C LYS A 69 -14.84 12.92 11.09
N ASP A 70 -15.03 12.89 9.76
CA ASP A 70 -16.39 12.76 9.21
C ASP A 70 -16.59 11.57 8.24
N ALA A 71 -15.58 11.09 7.51
CA ALA A 71 -15.81 10.07 6.46
C ALA A 71 -14.78 8.95 6.41
N CYS A 72 -13.51 9.25 6.66
CA CYS A 72 -12.43 8.27 6.52
C CYS A 72 -12.20 7.60 7.86
N GLN A 73 -12.90 6.52 8.20
CA GLN A 73 -12.64 5.76 9.43
C GLN A 73 -11.74 4.57 9.13
N ASN A 74 -10.64 4.40 9.86
CA ASN A 74 -9.64 3.34 9.64
C ASN A 74 -9.12 3.30 8.19
N ALA A 75 -8.92 4.47 7.60
CA ALA A 75 -8.53 4.63 6.21
C ALA A 75 -7.06 4.29 5.99
N ALA A 76 -6.79 3.63 4.87
CA ALA A 76 -5.49 3.65 4.21
C ALA A 76 -5.43 4.83 3.23
N ALA A 77 -6.55 5.11 2.55
CA ALA A 77 -6.65 6.17 1.57
C ALA A 77 -8.01 6.87 1.64
N CYS A 78 -7.97 8.18 1.44
CA CYS A 78 -9.17 9.02 1.37
C CYS A 78 -9.01 10.06 0.27
N ILE A 79 -10.12 10.47 -0.33
CA ILE A 79 -10.14 11.59 -1.25
C ILE A 79 -10.89 12.75 -0.64
N THR A 80 -10.48 13.96 -0.99
CA THR A 80 -11.15 15.19 -0.58
C THR A 80 -11.52 15.98 -1.83
N ASP A 81 -12.79 16.35 -1.92
CA ASP A 81 -13.25 17.34 -2.89
C ASP A 81 -12.89 18.73 -2.38
N GLU A 82 -12.00 19.44 -3.09
CA GLU A 82 -11.51 20.76 -2.71
C GLU A 82 -12.60 21.85 -2.77
N ILE A 83 -13.68 21.66 -3.55
CA ILE A 83 -14.80 22.60 -3.65
C ILE A 83 -15.74 22.37 -2.48
N SER A 84 -16.22 21.13 -2.30
CA SER A 84 -17.23 20.83 -1.29
C SER A 84 -16.65 20.58 0.12
N LYS A 85 -15.32 20.44 0.21
CA LYS A 85 -14.57 20.07 1.43
C LYS A 85 -15.07 18.76 2.03
N LYS A 86 -15.57 17.85 1.20
CA LYS A 86 -16.08 16.55 1.62
C LYS A 86 -15.03 15.48 1.39
N ASP A 87 -14.77 14.74 2.45
CA ASP A 87 -13.96 13.55 2.42
C ASP A 87 -14.79 12.35 1.96
N ARG A 88 -14.15 11.42 1.25
CA ARG A 88 -14.73 10.13 0.90
C ARG A 88 -13.69 9.04 1.05
N LEU A 89 -14.00 8.05 1.89
CA LEU A 89 -13.20 6.84 2.03
C LEU A 89 -13.09 6.14 0.67
N ILE A 90 -11.87 5.76 0.30
CA ILE A 90 -11.62 4.97 -0.91
C ILE A 90 -10.89 3.65 -0.62
N ALA A 91 -10.19 3.54 0.51
CA ALA A 91 -9.61 2.27 0.93
C ALA A 91 -9.36 2.21 2.45
N ARG A 92 -9.54 1.02 3.03
CA ARG A 92 -9.30 0.76 4.45
C ARG A 92 -7.98 0.04 4.68
N GLN A 93 -7.39 0.24 5.86
CA GLN A 93 -6.17 -0.49 6.24
C GLN A 93 -6.42 -1.98 6.45
N GLU A 94 -7.61 -2.35 6.92
CA GLU A 94 -8.04 -3.75 7.10
C GLU A 94 -8.31 -4.47 5.78
N GLY A 95 -8.60 -3.73 4.71
CA GLY A 95 -8.79 -4.25 3.36
C GLY A 95 -7.48 -4.45 2.59
N ARG A 96 -6.33 -4.46 3.29
CA ARG A 96 -5.02 -4.61 2.66
C ARG A 96 -4.78 -6.06 2.24
N SER A 97 -4.15 -6.22 1.08
CA SER A 97 -3.61 -7.50 0.61
C SER A 97 -2.27 -7.26 -0.04
N PHE A 98 -1.40 -8.26 -0.02
CA PHE A 98 -0.04 -8.19 -0.53
C PHE A 98 0.20 -9.33 -1.51
N THR A 99 0.86 -9.00 -2.62
CA THR A 99 1.29 -9.96 -3.62
C THR A 99 2.72 -9.63 -4.04
N HIS A 100 3.57 -10.65 -4.13
CA HIS A 100 4.90 -10.54 -4.69
C HIS A 100 4.97 -11.45 -5.92
N THR A 101 5.28 -10.87 -7.09
CA THR A 101 5.33 -11.62 -8.35
C THR A 101 6.41 -11.03 -9.24
N GLN A 102 7.33 -11.87 -9.71
CA GLN A 102 8.42 -11.47 -10.62
C GLN A 102 9.24 -10.27 -10.09
N GLY A 103 9.58 -10.28 -8.80
CA GLY A 103 10.37 -9.20 -8.18
C GLY A 103 9.61 -7.91 -7.93
N VAL A 104 8.29 -7.86 -8.21
CA VAL A 104 7.45 -6.70 -7.92
C VAL A 104 6.54 -7.01 -6.75
N SER A 105 6.71 -6.23 -5.68
CA SER A 105 5.84 -6.24 -4.52
C SER A 105 4.69 -5.26 -4.72
N THR A 106 3.46 -5.73 -4.63
CA THR A 106 2.25 -4.91 -4.76
C THR A 106 1.40 -5.02 -3.51
N ILE A 107 0.95 -3.87 -3.00
CA ILE A 107 -0.04 -3.81 -1.92
C ILE A 107 -1.32 -3.23 -2.48
N ILE A 108 -2.43 -3.89 -2.21
CA ILE A 108 -3.75 -3.46 -2.64
C ILE A 108 -4.58 -3.16 -1.40
N TYR A 109 -5.13 -1.95 -1.34
CA TYR A 109 -6.10 -1.54 -0.32
C TYR A 109 -7.47 -1.39 -0.98
N THR A 110 -8.51 -1.84 -0.29
CA THR A 110 -9.90 -1.73 -0.74
C THR A 110 -10.81 -1.39 0.44
N ASP A 111 -11.96 -0.80 0.17
CA ASP A 111 -13.06 -0.62 1.12
C ASP A 111 -14.22 -1.62 0.90
N GLY A 112 -14.10 -2.49 -0.12
CA GLY A 112 -15.15 -3.43 -0.53
C GLY A 112 -16.20 -2.85 -1.48
N ALA A 113 -16.20 -1.54 -1.74
CA ALA A 113 -17.16 -0.84 -2.59
C ALA A 113 -16.71 -0.68 -4.05
N GLY A 114 -15.54 -1.22 -4.41
CA GLY A 114 -15.07 -1.37 -5.79
C GLY A 114 -13.87 -0.49 -6.17
N ILE A 115 -13.57 0.57 -5.41
CA ILE A 115 -12.35 1.35 -5.60
C ILE A 115 -11.18 0.62 -4.92
N LYS A 116 -10.06 0.54 -5.63
CA LYS A 116 -8.83 -0.08 -5.13
C LYS A 116 -7.69 0.91 -5.24
N VAL A 117 -6.87 0.97 -4.20
CA VAL A 117 -5.58 1.67 -4.23
C VAL A 117 -4.50 0.61 -4.36
N GLN A 118 -3.77 0.65 -5.47
CA GLN A 118 -2.64 -0.25 -5.72
C GLN A 118 -1.33 0.51 -5.56
N VAL A 119 -0.45 -0.03 -4.73
CA VAL A 119 0.88 0.51 -4.48
C VAL A 119 1.89 -0.48 -5.01
N PHE A 120 2.60 -0.09 -6.07
CA PHE A 120 3.72 -0.84 -6.61
C PHE A 120 4.99 -0.42 -5.89
N LEU A 121 5.66 -1.38 -5.29
CA LEU A 121 6.94 -1.18 -4.63
C LEU A 121 8.03 -1.59 -5.60
N LEU A 122 8.72 -0.59 -6.12
CA LEU A 122 9.81 -0.75 -7.07
C LEU A 122 11.13 -0.53 -6.35
N CYS A 123 12.04 -1.48 -6.46
CA CYS A 123 13.41 -1.30 -6.02
C CYS A 123 14.10 -0.31 -6.97
N SER A 124 14.36 0.89 -6.47
CA SER A 124 15.11 1.92 -7.19
C SER A 124 16.43 2.14 -6.46
N THR A 125 17.54 1.95 -7.18
CA THR A 125 18.86 2.37 -6.69
C THR A 125 18.95 3.91 -6.75
N SER A 126 19.77 4.52 -5.91
CA SER A 126 19.95 5.98 -5.86
C SER A 126 20.29 6.59 -7.23
N GLU A 127 20.95 5.86 -8.11
CA GLU A 127 21.25 6.27 -9.49
C GLU A 127 19.98 6.38 -10.35
N SER A 128 19.05 5.44 -10.22
CA SER A 128 17.77 5.47 -10.94
C SER A 128 16.84 6.60 -10.46
N MET A 129 16.88 6.99 -9.19
CA MET A 129 16.12 8.16 -8.69
C MET A 129 16.66 9.50 -9.22
N GLN A 130 17.97 9.60 -9.50
CA GLN A 130 18.56 10.82 -10.06
C GLN A 130 18.21 10.99 -11.54
N ALA A 131 18.18 9.89 -12.30
CA ALA A 131 17.75 9.89 -13.69
C ALA A 131 16.28 10.36 -13.83
N GLN A 132 15.38 9.86 -12.99
CA GLN A 132 13.96 10.25 -13.01
C GLN A 132 13.75 11.77 -12.76
N ARG A 133 14.55 12.36 -11.84
CA ARG A 133 14.48 13.81 -11.55
C ARG A 133 15.04 14.68 -12.67
N ALA A 134 15.93 14.16 -13.52
CA ALA A 134 16.44 14.91 -14.66
C ALA A 134 15.40 15.01 -15.77
N ASP A 135 14.57 13.99 -15.94
CA ASP A 135 13.49 13.96 -16.94
C ASP A 135 12.28 14.81 -16.51
N ASP A 136 11.92 14.83 -15.22
CA ASP A 136 10.82 15.64 -14.70
C ASP A 136 11.10 17.16 -14.73
N ASN A 137 12.36 17.59 -14.89
CA ASN A 137 12.75 19.01 -15.00
C ASN A 137 12.79 19.53 -16.44
N ASN A 138 12.43 18.72 -17.43
CA ASN A 138 12.40 19.08 -18.85
C ASN A 138 10.98 19.37 -19.39
N TYR A 139 10.00 19.58 -18.52
CA TYR A 139 8.64 20.02 -18.86
C TYR A 139 8.28 21.36 -18.21
#